data_AF-Q695A3-F1
#
_entry.id   AF-Q695A3-F1
#
_cell.length_a   1.000
_cell.length_b   1.000
_cell.length_c   1.000
_cell.angle_alpha   90.00
_cell.angle_beta   90.00
_cell.angle_gamma   90.00
#
_symmetry.space_group_name_H-M   'P 1'
#
loop_
_entity.id
_entity.type
_entity.pdbx_description
1 polymer ?
#
loop_
_entity_poly.entity_id
_entity_poly.type
_entity_poly.pdbx_seq_one_letter_code
_entity_poly.pdbx_strand_id
1 'polypeptide(L)'
;EERAGRKLGGLRVLNSYWINQDSTYKYYEVVLVDQAHTVIRNDPRINWICNAVHKHRELRGLTSAGKKYRGLRGRGHLYHKARPSKRATWKRNNTLSLRRY
;
A
#
# COMPACT_ATOMS: atom_id res chain seq x y z
N GLU A 1 8.41 -6.37 2.14
CA GLU A 1 8.09 -4.93 2.32
C GLU A 1 7.92 -4.55 3.78
N GLU A 2 6.92 -5.08 4.49
CA GLU A 2 6.60 -4.66 5.86
C GLU A 2 7.75 -4.85 6.86
N ARG A 3 8.47 -5.97 6.80
CA ARG A 3 9.64 -6.23 7.66
C ARG A 3 10.71 -5.15 7.49
N ALA A 4 11.01 -4.76 6.25
CA ALA A 4 11.97 -3.70 5.94
C ALA A 4 11.46 -2.32 6.41
N GLY A 5 10.20 -1.98 6.15
CA GLY A 5 9.60 -0.71 6.58
C GLY A 5 9.55 -0.53 8.10
N ARG A 6 9.34 -1.61 8.87
CA ARG A 6 9.42 -1.56 10.34
C ARG A 6 10.86 -1.35 10.84
N LYS A 7 11.83 -1.99 10.20
CA LYS A 7 13.25 -1.85 10.56
C LYS A 7 13.80 -0.48 10.18
N LEU A 8 13.36 0.08 9.06
CA LEU A 8 13.83 1.35 8.48
C LEU A 8 12.72 2.41 8.51
N GLY A 9 12.21 2.73 9.71
CA GLY A 9 11.05 3.62 9.88
C GLY A 9 11.23 5.06 9.38
N GLY A 10 12.48 5.54 9.26
CA GLY A 10 12.78 6.86 8.69
C GLY A 10 12.54 6.97 7.18
N LEU A 11 12.58 5.85 6.47
CA LEU A 11 12.44 5.79 5.03
C LEU A 11 10.98 5.54 4.60
N ARG A 12 10.73 5.66 3.29
CA ARG A 12 9.44 5.36 2.67
C ARG A 12 9.56 4.19 1.71
N VAL A 13 8.77 3.15 1.92
CA VAL A 13 8.72 2.00 1.00
C VAL A 13 7.96 2.42 -0.27
N LEU A 14 8.64 2.35 -1.42
CA LEU A 14 8.02 2.59 -2.72
C LEU A 14 7.33 1.31 -3.21
N ASN A 15 8.10 0.24 -3.39
CA ASN A 15 7.68 -1.07 -3.88
C ASN A 15 8.76 -2.13 -3.60
N SER A 16 8.54 -3.36 -4.04
CA SER A 16 9.52 -4.44 -4.01
C SER A 16 9.40 -5.37 -5.23
N TYR A 17 10.45 -6.15 -5.49
CA TYR A 17 10.45 -7.20 -6.50
C TYR A 17 11.15 -8.46 -5.99
N TRP A 18 10.79 -9.59 -6.61
CA TRP A 18 11.38 -10.90 -6.32
C TRP A 18 12.76 -10.99 -6.97
N ILE A 19 13.72 -11.57 -6.25
CA ILE A 19 15.09 -11.77 -6.76
C ILE A 19 15.38 -13.25 -6.92
N ASN A 20 15.17 -14.02 -5.85
CA ASN A 20 15.51 -15.42 -5.79
C ASN A 20 14.68 -16.14 -4.72
N GLN A 21 14.71 -17.47 -4.73
CA GLN A 21 14.15 -18.30 -3.67
C GLN A 21 15.00 -19.56 -3.53
N ASP A 22 15.11 -20.05 -2.31
CA ASP A 22 15.63 -21.39 -2.01
C ASP A 22 14.50 -22.26 -1.42
N SER A 23 14.83 -23.42 -0.87
CA SER A 23 13.85 -24.33 -0.24
C SER A 23 13.18 -23.75 1.01
N THR A 24 13.81 -22.78 1.67
CA THR A 24 13.46 -22.31 3.01
C THR A 24 12.99 -20.85 3.02
N TYR A 25 13.51 -20.03 2.11
CA TYR A 25 13.37 -18.58 2.08
C TYR A 25 13.04 -18.06 0.67
N LYS A 26 12.39 -16.89 0.66
CA LYS A 26 12.15 -16.10 -0.54
C LYS A 26 12.79 -14.73 -0.35
N TYR A 27 13.58 -14.33 -1.34
CA TYR A 27 14.36 -13.11 -1.32
C TYR A 27 13.70 -12.06 -2.20
N TYR A 28 13.62 -10.85 -1.67
CA TYR A 28 13.02 -9.69 -2.33
C TYR A 28 13.89 -8.46 -2.10
N GLU A 29 14.00 -7.63 -3.13
CA GLU A 29 14.60 -6.30 -3.03
C GLU A 29 13.48 -5.30 -2.77
N VAL A 30 13.66 -4.46 -1.74
CA VAL A 30 12.69 -3.43 -1.35
C VAL A 30 13.28 -2.06 -1.69
N VAL A 31 12.59 -1.33 -2.56
CA VAL A 31 12.99 0.03 -2.95
C VAL A 31 12.48 1.00 -1.90
N LEU A 32 13.41 1.71 -1.27
CA LEU A 32 13.17 2.68 -0.21
C LEU A 32 13.62 4.07 -0.66
N VAL A 33 12.91 5.09 -0.18
CA VAL A 33 13.19 6.49 -0.49
C VAL A 33 13.35 7.27 0.80
N ASP A 34 14.39 8.09 0.87
CA ASP A 34 14.55 9.06 1.95
C ASP A 34 13.76 10.34 1.64
N GLN A 35 12.82 10.68 2.51
CA GLN A 35 11.99 11.88 2.38
C GLN A 35 12.70 13.18 2.80
N ALA A 36 13.80 13.07 3.57
CA ALA A 36 14.60 14.21 4.02
C ALA A 36 15.57 14.69 2.93
N HIS A 37 15.89 13.83 1.96
CA HIS A 37 16.83 14.13 0.90
C HIS A 37 16.30 15.22 -0.04
N THR A 38 17.08 16.28 -0.25
CA THR A 38 16.69 17.48 -1.04
C THR A 38 16.30 17.14 -2.47
N VAL A 39 17.05 16.25 -3.14
CA VAL A 39 16.74 15.79 -4.51
C VAL A 39 15.34 15.15 -4.60
N ILE A 40 14.94 14.35 -3.60
CA ILE A 40 13.62 13.71 -3.60
C ILE A 40 12.52 14.75 -3.37
N ARG A 41 12.76 15.76 -2.51
CA ARG A 41 11.80 16.83 -2.25
C ARG A 41 11.59 17.75 -3.44
N ASN A 42 12.66 18.00 -4.19
CA ASN A 42 12.65 18.91 -5.34
C ASN A 42 12.19 18.24 -6.64
N ASP A 43 12.31 16.92 -6.76
CA ASP A 43 11.86 16.19 -7.96
C ASP A 43 10.32 16.05 -8.00
N PRO A 44 9.61 16.70 -8.94
CA PRO A 44 8.16 16.66 -9.04
C PRO A 44 7.59 15.27 -9.36
N ARG A 45 8.40 14.33 -9.83
CA ARG A 45 7.96 12.95 -10.18
C ARG A 45 7.75 12.09 -8.94
N ILE A 46 8.51 12.33 -7.87
CA ILE A 46 8.54 11.47 -6.68
C ILE A 46 8.23 12.20 -5.38
N ASN A 47 8.32 13.54 -5.34
CA ASN A 47 8.12 14.33 -4.12
C ASN A 47 6.78 14.08 -3.41
N TRP A 48 5.76 13.56 -4.11
CA TRP A 48 4.51 13.11 -3.51
C TRP A 48 4.75 12.17 -2.32
N ILE A 49 5.78 11.31 -2.37
CA ILE A 49 6.06 10.33 -1.31
C ILE A 49 6.53 10.97 0.00
N CYS A 50 6.99 12.22 -0.05
CA CYS A 50 7.42 12.99 1.13
C CYS A 50 6.23 13.47 1.98
N ASN A 51 5.02 13.55 1.41
CA ASN A 51 3.85 13.99 2.17
C ASN A 51 3.51 13.01 3.30
N ALA A 52 3.05 13.53 4.43
CA ALA A 52 2.80 12.73 5.64
C ALA A 52 1.78 11.60 5.42
N VAL A 53 0.84 11.76 4.48
CA VAL A 53 -0.17 10.74 4.12
C VAL A 53 0.43 9.47 3.52
N HIS A 54 1.69 9.51 3.07
CA HIS A 54 2.42 8.37 2.50
C HIS A 54 3.36 7.69 3.51
N LYS A 55 3.27 8.00 4.81
CA LYS A 55 3.89 7.21 5.88
C LYS A 55 3.39 5.77 5.87
N HIS A 56 4.28 4.81 6.07
CA HIS A 56 3.96 3.38 6.24
C HIS A 56 2.92 2.83 5.25
N ARG A 57 3.17 3.03 3.95
CA ARG A 57 2.30 2.52 2.87
C ARG A 57 2.28 0.99 2.82
N GLU A 58 3.42 0.38 3.12
CA GLU A 58 3.63 -1.05 3.23
C GLU A 58 2.70 -1.66 4.28
N LEU A 59 2.58 -1.06 5.47
CA LEU A 59 1.74 -1.57 6.56
C LEU A 59 0.23 -1.39 6.27
N ARG A 60 -0.12 -0.45 5.39
CA ARG A 60 -1.52 -0.18 4.99
C ARG A 60 -1.93 -0.92 3.71
N GLY A 61 -1.03 -1.74 3.14
CA GLY A 61 -1.29 -2.46 1.89
C GLY A 61 -1.54 -1.53 0.71
N LEU A 62 -0.80 -0.42 0.62
CA LEU A 62 -0.88 0.54 -0.49
C LEU A 62 0.21 0.34 -1.56
N THR A 63 1.20 -0.52 -1.29
CA THR A 63 2.20 -0.99 -2.26
C THR A 63 1.56 -1.91 -3.32
N SER A 64 2.32 -2.25 -4.37
CA SER A 64 1.82 -3.11 -5.45
C SER A 64 1.44 -4.51 -4.94
N ALA A 65 2.24 -5.07 -4.02
CA ALA A 65 1.95 -6.34 -3.36
C ALA A 65 0.69 -6.25 -2.48
N GLY A 66 0.57 -5.19 -1.67
CA GLY A 66 -0.60 -4.94 -0.84
C GLY A 66 -1.89 -4.79 -1.65
N LYS A 67 -1.84 -4.06 -2.77
CA LYS A 67 -2.97 -3.93 -3.71
C LYS A 67 -3.34 -5.27 -4.35
N LYS A 68 -2.37 -6.14 -4.66
CA LYS A 68 -2.61 -7.50 -5.19
C LYS A 68 -3.39 -8.33 -4.17
N TYR A 69 -2.89 -8.42 -2.93
CA TYR A 69 -3.54 -9.18 -1.85
C TYR A 69 -4.96 -8.67 -1.54
N ARG A 70 -5.16 -7.34 -1.56
CA ARG A 70 -6.47 -6.72 -1.34
C ARG A 70 -7.47 -6.93 -2.49
N GLY A 71 -7.07 -7.55 -3.59
CA GLY A 71 -7.91 -7.75 -4.77
C GLY A 71 -8.19 -6.47 -5.55
N LEU A 72 -7.31 -5.46 -5.45
CA LEU A 72 -7.51 -4.14 -6.08
C LEU A 72 -6.92 -4.02 -7.48
N ARG A 73 -6.19 -5.04 -7.96
CA ARG A 73 -5.68 -5.08 -9.34
C ARG A 73 -6.79 -5.26 -10.37
N GLY A 74 -7.83 -6.02 -10.03
CA GLY A 74 -9.00 -6.21 -10.88
C GLY A 74 -10.05 -5.10 -10.75
N ARG A 75 -10.91 -5.02 -11.77
CA ARG A 75 -12.07 -4.12 -11.86
C ARG A 75 -13.26 -4.89 -12.42
N GLY A 76 -14.48 -4.38 -12.24
CA GLY A 76 -15.70 -5.00 -12.75
C GLY A 76 -16.44 -5.86 -11.73
N HIS A 77 -17.39 -6.67 -12.21
CA HIS A 77 -18.35 -7.39 -11.37
C HIS A 77 -17.68 -8.37 -10.39
N LEU A 78 -16.54 -8.98 -10.73
CA LEU A 78 -15.81 -9.89 -9.83
C LEU A 78 -15.15 -9.16 -8.65
N TYR A 79 -14.97 -7.84 -8.74
CA TYR A 79 -14.21 -7.05 -7.78
C TYR A 79 -15.06 -6.01 -7.03
N HIS A 80 -16.39 -6.02 -7.21
CA HIS A 80 -17.28 -5.04 -6.59
C HIS A 80 -17.23 -5.06 -5.05
N LYS A 81 -17.05 -6.25 -4.44
CA LYS A 81 -16.92 -6.40 -2.98
C LYS A 81 -15.56 -5.98 -2.43
N ALA A 82 -14.56 -5.75 -3.29
CA ALA A 82 -13.20 -5.39 -2.88
C ALA A 82 -12.99 -3.88 -2.73
N ARG A 83 -13.88 -3.04 -3.29
CA ARG A 83 -13.68 -1.59 -3.43
C ARG A 83 -14.65 -0.76 -2.57
N PRO A 84 -14.17 0.27 -1.82
CA PRO A 84 -12.77 0.72 -1.72
C PRO A 84 -11.92 -0.19 -0.79
N SER A 85 -12.59 -0.93 0.10
CA SER A 85 -12.04 -2.06 0.85
C SER A 85 -13.17 -3.04 1.15
N LYS A 86 -12.83 -4.31 1.46
CA LYS A 86 -13.83 -5.31 1.84
C LYS A 86 -14.64 -4.87 3.06
N ARG A 87 -13.97 -4.35 4.10
CA ARG A 87 -14.62 -3.84 5.31
C ARG A 87 -15.53 -2.64 5.04
N ALA A 88 -15.08 -1.70 4.21
CA ALA A 88 -15.90 -0.53 3.85
C ALA A 88 -17.18 -0.94 3.11
N THR A 89 -17.06 -1.91 2.19
CA THR A 89 -18.21 -2.46 1.44
C THR A 89 -19.18 -3.18 2.37
N TRP A 90 -18.67 -4.05 3.23
CA TRP A 90 -19.48 -4.75 4.22
C TRP A 90 -20.21 -3.75 5.14
N LYS A 91 -19.50 -2.75 5.67
CA LYS A 91 -20.11 -1.72 6.52
C LYS A 91 -21.24 -1.02 5.80
N ARG A 92 -21.02 -0.52 4.57
CA ARG A 92 -22.06 0.15 3.78
C ARG A 92 -23.31 -0.73 3.59
N ASN A 93 -23.13 -2.00 3.26
CA ASN A 93 -24.23 -2.90 2.95
C ASN A 93 -25.01 -3.37 4.19
N ASN A 94 -24.39 -3.33 5.38
CA ASN A 94 -25.00 -3.78 6.64
C ASN A 94 -25.35 -2.62 7.59
N THR A 95 -25.10 -1.37 7.20
CA THR A 95 -25.47 -0.20 8.01
C THR A 95 -26.96 0.09 7.81
N LEU A 96 -27.73 0.06 8.89
CA LEU A 96 -29.13 0.48 8.89
C LEU A 96 -29.24 1.96 8.54
N SER A 97 -30.04 2.30 7.53
CA SER A 97 -30.32 3.68 7.13
C SER A 97 -31.71 4.09 7.61
N LEU A 98 -31.77 4.89 8.67
CA LEU A 98 -33.01 5.48 9.18
C LEU A 98 -33.15 6.88 8.58
N ARG A 99 -34.09 7.05 7.65
CA ARG A 99 -34.38 8.36 7.05
C ARG A 99 -35.35 9.13 7.94
N ARG A 100 -35.15 10.44 8.06
CA ARG A 100 -36.13 11.33 8.66
C ARG A 100 -37.29 11.53 7.68
N TYR A 101 -38.51 11.61 8.20
CA TYR A 101 -39.68 12.06 7.44
C TYR A 101 -39.63 13.57 7.20
#